data_AF-A0A2D5VN52-F1
#
_entry.id   AF-A0A2D5VN52-F1
#
_cell.length_a   1.000
_cell.length_b   1.000
_cell.length_c   1.000
_cell.angle_alpha   90.00
_cell.angle_beta   90.00
_cell.angle_gamma   90.00
#
_symmetry.space_group_name_H-M   'P 1'
#
loop_
_entity.id
_entity.type
_entity.pdbx_description
1 polymer ?
#
loop_
_entity_poly.entity_id
_entity_poly.type
_entity_poly.pdbx_seq_one_letter_code
_entity_poly.pdbx_strand_id
1 'polypeptide(L)'
;MAVQQGIWKISQSADAKPQALREIKLENEALLEQQIVKDISILNAHWLLIGQQVTTDFGKKIDLLAVDASGSVIVIELKKDRTPRDVVAQTIDYASWVETLTSDRLSRIYAEFAVKQGLSSQSLDEVFRQKFSMVLSEDDLNSSHQMVIVAAELDASTERIITYLNDKASVAVNAVFFSVFEDNGHQYLSRAWMIDPLETEEHAVNTSAKGHWNGELYCSFGAGPGSRNWEDAIEYGFVSGGGGRWYSKTLLDVSPGDRLWVNIPGTGYVGVAEVTASAVMADEFITEDMALKGSYARAEDVGEDNAEFFVGVKWLHTETQSTAFSEVGLFGNQNTIARPRDKKWDHTVERLKQVWMIK
;
A
#
# COMPACT_ATOMS: atom_id res chain seq x y z
N MET A 1 6.83 22.79 -6.54
CA MET A 1 6.19 23.20 -7.82
C MET A 1 4.72 22.93 -7.60
N ALA A 2 3.84 23.94 -7.73
CA ALA A 2 2.41 23.69 -7.57
C ALA A 2 1.94 22.73 -8.67
N VAL A 3 1.45 21.55 -8.29
CA VAL A 3 0.84 20.61 -9.22
C VAL A 3 -0.49 21.24 -9.66
N GLN A 4 -0.59 21.66 -10.91
CA GLN A 4 -1.83 22.20 -11.46
C GLN A 4 -2.57 21.10 -12.22
N GLN A 5 -3.80 20.78 -11.79
CA GLN A 5 -4.64 19.78 -12.43
C GLN A 5 -5.77 20.46 -13.21
N GLY A 6 -6.14 19.87 -14.35
CA GLY A 6 -7.30 20.28 -15.12
C GLY A 6 -8.09 19.05 -15.57
N ILE A 7 -9.41 19.17 -15.61
CA ILE A 7 -10.31 18.13 -16.15
C ILE A 7 -11.01 18.71 -17.37
N TRP A 8 -11.05 17.94 -18.46
CA TRP A 8 -11.81 18.29 -19.66
C TRP A 8 -12.90 17.25 -19.90
N LYS A 9 -14.12 17.74 -20.17
CA LYS A 9 -15.19 16.93 -20.73
C LYS A 9 -14.95 16.79 -22.24
N ILE A 10 -14.75 15.55 -22.68
CA ILE A 10 -14.65 15.19 -24.09
C ILE A 10 -15.97 14.58 -24.57
N SER A 11 -16.36 14.90 -25.80
CA SER A 11 -17.56 14.36 -26.43
C SER A 11 -17.18 13.28 -27.44
N GLN A 12 -18.09 12.33 -27.69
CA GLN A 12 -17.91 11.30 -28.71
C GLN A 12 -18.05 11.85 -30.15
N SER A 13 -18.57 13.08 -30.31
CA SER A 13 -18.63 13.74 -31.62
C SER A 13 -17.26 14.28 -32.02
N ALA A 14 -16.78 13.89 -33.21
CA ALA A 14 -15.47 14.29 -33.74
C ALA A 14 -15.31 15.82 -33.89
N ASP A 15 -16.41 16.55 -34.02
CA ASP A 15 -16.40 18.02 -34.21
C ASP A 15 -16.50 18.80 -32.89
N ALA A 16 -16.76 18.12 -31.77
CA ALA A 16 -16.94 18.77 -30.47
C ALA A 16 -15.59 19.05 -29.81
N LYS A 17 -15.34 20.33 -29.48
CA LYS A 17 -14.12 20.72 -28.77
C LYS A 17 -14.16 20.26 -27.30
N PRO A 18 -13.03 19.78 -26.74
CA PRO A 18 -12.92 19.51 -25.31
C PRO A 18 -13.29 20.75 -24.48
N GLN A 19 -14.09 20.55 -23.43
CA GLN A 19 -14.56 21.62 -22.56
C GLN A 19 -13.89 21.49 -21.20
N ALA A 20 -13.08 22.47 -20.81
CA ALA A 20 -12.49 22.51 -19.48
C ALA A 20 -13.60 22.64 -18.44
N LEU A 21 -13.58 21.77 -17.43
CA LEU A 21 -14.47 21.88 -16.30
C LEU A 21 -14.07 23.05 -15.42
N ARG A 22 -15.07 23.67 -14.78
CA ARG A 22 -14.84 24.79 -13.88
C ARG A 22 -14.34 24.28 -12.54
N GLU A 23 -13.16 24.72 -12.13
CA GLU A 23 -12.66 24.48 -10.79
C GLU A 23 -13.47 25.30 -9.76
N ILE A 24 -13.85 24.65 -8.68
CA ILE A 24 -14.58 25.23 -7.56
C ILE A 24 -13.85 24.95 -6.25
N LYS A 25 -13.98 25.85 -5.28
CA LYS A 25 -13.51 25.60 -3.91
C LYS A 25 -14.57 24.86 -3.13
N LEU A 26 -14.15 23.86 -2.35
CA LEU A 26 -15.03 23.23 -1.37
C LEU A 26 -15.49 24.24 -0.32
N GLU A 27 -16.76 24.15 0.07
CA GLU A 27 -17.32 25.05 1.06
C GLU A 27 -16.70 24.84 2.45
N ASN A 28 -16.43 23.59 2.83
CA ASN A 28 -15.78 23.25 4.10
C ASN A 28 -14.94 21.95 4.01
N GLU A 29 -14.00 21.80 4.95
CA GLU A 29 -13.17 20.60 5.14
C GLU A 29 -14.03 19.37 5.46
N ALA A 30 -15.12 19.58 6.20
CA ALA A 30 -16.02 18.52 6.65
C ALA A 30 -16.64 17.74 5.49
N LEU A 31 -16.93 18.38 4.35
CA LEU A 31 -17.46 17.69 3.18
C LEU A 31 -16.42 16.74 2.58
N LEU A 32 -15.17 17.18 2.46
CA LEU A 32 -14.07 16.32 1.98
C LEU A 32 -13.84 15.16 2.93
N GLU A 33 -13.77 15.44 4.23
CA GLU A 33 -13.63 14.42 5.28
C GLU A 33 -14.74 13.37 5.15
N GLN A 34 -16.00 13.79 5.00
CA GLN A 34 -17.14 12.88 4.86
C GLN A 34 -17.05 11.99 3.61
N GLN A 35 -16.54 12.51 2.48
CA GLN A 35 -16.35 11.67 1.29
C GLN A 35 -15.23 10.64 1.52
N ILE A 36 -14.12 11.05 2.13
CA ILE A 36 -13.01 10.14 2.46
C ILE A 36 -13.43 9.08 3.49
N VAL A 37 -14.28 9.44 4.46
CA VAL A 37 -14.84 8.48 5.42
C VAL A 37 -15.73 7.44 4.75
N LYS A 38 -16.49 7.83 3.73
CA LYS A 38 -17.29 6.90 2.93
C LYS A 38 -16.42 5.98 2.08
N ASP A 39 -15.33 6.50 1.52
CA ASP A 39 -14.40 5.74 0.71
C ASP A 39 -12.97 6.27 0.81
N ILE A 40 -12.16 5.58 1.61
CA ILE A 40 -10.75 5.93 1.83
C ILE A 40 -9.89 5.75 0.56
N SER A 41 -10.40 5.03 -0.45
CA SER A 41 -9.70 4.84 -1.73
C SER A 41 -9.50 6.15 -2.51
N ILE A 42 -10.28 7.19 -2.18
CA ILE A 42 -10.05 8.56 -2.62
C ILE A 42 -8.59 8.98 -2.36
N LEU A 43 -8.06 8.65 -1.18
CA LEU A 43 -6.65 8.87 -0.83
C LEU A 43 -5.79 7.70 -1.31
N ASN A 44 -6.06 6.49 -0.79
CA ASN A 44 -5.32 5.29 -1.13
C ASN A 44 -6.21 4.04 -0.96
N ALA A 45 -6.31 3.22 -2.01
CA ALA A 45 -7.10 1.99 -2.01
C ALA A 45 -6.55 0.93 -1.05
N HIS A 46 -5.26 1.01 -0.66
CA HIS A 46 -4.57 0.08 0.22
C HIS A 46 -4.62 0.49 1.70
N TRP A 47 -5.46 1.46 2.06
CA TRP A 47 -5.68 1.83 3.45
C TRP A 47 -7.00 1.30 4.00
N LEU A 48 -7.01 1.08 5.31
CA LEU A 48 -8.18 0.80 6.12
C LEU A 48 -8.40 1.96 7.09
N LEU A 49 -9.51 2.68 6.94
CA LEU A 49 -9.84 3.76 7.86
C LEU A 49 -10.25 3.20 9.23
N ILE A 50 -9.62 3.67 10.30
CA ILE A 50 -9.85 3.18 11.67
C ILE A 50 -10.37 4.24 12.64
N GLY A 51 -10.33 5.52 12.28
CA GLY A 51 -10.74 6.59 13.19
C GLY A 51 -11.10 7.88 12.46
N GLN A 52 -12.01 8.64 13.07
CA GLN A 52 -12.43 9.96 12.60
C GLN A 52 -12.57 10.91 13.80
N GLN A 53 -11.95 12.09 13.70
CA GLN A 53 -11.97 13.13 14.74
C GLN A 53 -11.50 12.59 16.10
N VAL A 54 -10.40 11.83 16.08
CA VAL A 54 -9.86 11.10 17.22
C VAL A 54 -9.21 12.07 18.19
N THR A 55 -9.68 12.09 19.43
CA THR A 55 -9.15 12.99 20.46
C THR A 55 -7.91 12.38 21.11
N THR A 56 -6.80 13.10 21.01
CA THR A 56 -5.52 12.78 21.67
C THR A 56 -5.60 13.01 23.17
N ASP A 57 -4.69 12.43 23.95
CA ASP A 57 -4.65 12.64 25.41
C ASP A 57 -4.32 14.10 25.80
N PHE A 58 -3.79 14.90 24.86
CA PHE A 58 -3.54 16.33 25.02
C PHE A 58 -4.74 17.21 24.60
N GLY A 59 -5.89 16.61 24.25
CA GLY A 59 -7.14 17.30 23.94
C GLY A 59 -7.27 17.84 22.52
N LYS A 60 -6.25 17.67 21.67
CA LYS A 60 -6.33 17.96 20.22
C LYS A 60 -7.00 16.81 19.46
N LYS A 61 -7.47 17.07 18.25
CA LYS A 61 -8.17 16.09 17.41
C LYS A 61 -7.44 15.83 16.10
N ILE A 62 -7.22 14.56 15.81
CA ILE A 62 -6.73 14.08 14.51
C ILE A 62 -7.95 13.90 13.61
N ASP A 63 -7.92 14.46 12.40
CA ASP A 63 -9.07 14.39 11.49
C ASP A 63 -9.40 12.94 11.12
N LEU A 64 -8.42 12.18 10.62
CA LEU A 64 -8.59 10.76 10.29
C LEU A 64 -7.36 9.94 10.69
N LEU A 65 -7.62 8.69 11.11
CA LEU A 65 -6.60 7.66 11.30
C LEU A 65 -6.90 6.47 10.40
N ALA A 66 -5.88 5.97 9.72
CA ALA A 66 -5.96 4.74 8.95
C ALA A 66 -4.82 3.78 9.31
N VAL A 67 -4.91 2.55 8.84
CA VAL A 67 -3.81 1.57 8.85
C VAL A 67 -3.60 1.01 7.45
N ASP A 68 -2.36 0.77 7.08
CA ASP A 68 -2.01 0.01 5.89
C ASP A 68 -1.81 -1.47 6.23
N ALA A 69 -1.49 -2.27 5.22
CA ALA A 69 -1.35 -3.71 5.37
C ALA A 69 -0.10 -4.15 6.13
N SER A 70 0.89 -3.26 6.32
CA SER A 70 2.05 -3.51 7.18
C SER A 70 1.72 -3.30 8.66
N GLY A 71 0.52 -2.78 8.97
CA GLY A 71 0.12 -2.38 10.31
C GLY A 71 0.58 -0.97 10.66
N SER A 72 1.15 -0.21 9.71
CA SER A 72 1.58 1.16 9.96
C SER A 72 0.38 2.08 10.10
N VAL A 73 0.41 2.98 11.08
CA VAL A 73 -0.69 3.93 11.33
C VAL A 73 -0.49 5.19 10.51
N ILE A 74 -1.50 5.59 9.74
CA ILE A 74 -1.49 6.79 8.93
C ILE A 74 -2.28 7.89 9.63
N VAL A 75 -1.59 8.96 10.00
CA VAL A 75 -2.15 10.20 10.51
C VAL A 75 -2.51 11.10 9.34
N ILE A 76 -3.79 11.40 9.18
CA ILE A 76 -4.28 12.19 8.05
C ILE A 76 -4.87 13.49 8.60
N GLU A 77 -4.29 14.61 8.19
CA GLU A 77 -4.75 15.96 8.55
C GLU A 77 -5.30 16.66 7.30
N LEU A 78 -6.52 17.18 7.38
CA LEU A 78 -7.18 17.86 6.29
C LEU A 78 -7.08 19.38 6.46
N LYS A 79 -6.89 20.06 5.34
CA LYS A 79 -6.93 21.52 5.23
C LYS A 79 -7.63 21.93 3.95
N LYS A 80 -8.60 22.85 4.05
CA LYS A 80 -9.42 23.30 2.92
C LYS A 80 -8.64 24.23 2.01
N ASP A 81 -7.87 25.12 2.62
CA ASP A 81 -7.17 26.19 1.93
C ASP A 81 -5.67 25.96 1.96
N ARG A 82 -4.92 26.94 1.46
CA ARG A 82 -3.46 26.95 1.49
C ARG A 82 -2.95 26.66 2.89
N THR A 83 -2.17 25.59 3.00
CA THR A 83 -1.69 25.08 4.28
C THR A 83 -0.61 26.01 4.85
N PRO A 84 -0.81 26.61 6.03
CA PRO A 84 0.25 27.32 6.72
C PRO A 84 1.27 26.31 7.24
N ARG A 85 2.54 26.72 7.37
CA ARG A 85 3.65 25.93 7.93
C ARG A 85 3.30 25.12 9.20
N ASP A 86 2.35 25.61 9.99
CA ASP A 86 1.97 25.05 11.28
C ASP A 86 1.30 23.67 11.13
N VAL A 87 0.79 23.32 9.94
CA VAL A 87 0.21 22.00 9.66
C VAL A 87 1.23 20.89 9.89
N VAL A 88 2.48 21.06 9.45
CA VAL A 88 3.51 20.02 9.60
C VAL A 88 3.83 19.83 11.07
N ALA A 89 3.92 20.91 11.84
CA ALA A 89 4.15 20.83 13.28
C ALA A 89 2.99 20.13 13.99
N GLN A 90 1.75 20.38 13.57
CA GLN A 90 0.57 19.71 14.08
C GLN A 90 0.57 18.21 13.76
N THR A 91 0.89 17.82 12.51
CA THR A 91 0.94 16.41 12.13
C THR A 91 2.06 15.66 12.85
N ILE A 92 3.22 16.31 13.09
CA ILE A 92 4.30 15.75 13.90
C ILE A 92 3.87 15.56 15.36
N ASP A 93 3.15 16.52 15.95
CA ASP A 93 2.61 16.40 17.31
C ASP A 93 1.67 15.18 17.41
N TYR A 94 0.82 14.98 16.41
CA TYR A 94 -0.06 13.81 16.33
C TYR A 94 0.68 12.49 16.12
N ALA A 95 1.68 12.47 15.25
CA ALA A 95 2.55 11.29 15.06
C ALA A 95 3.25 10.89 16.36
N SER A 96 3.72 11.87 17.16
CA SER A 96 4.34 11.60 18.46
C SER A 96 3.38 10.97 19.47
N TRP A 97 2.09 11.32 19.43
CA TRP A 97 1.07 10.65 20.24
C TRP A 97 0.76 9.25 19.69
N VAL A 98 0.62 9.12 18.37
CA VAL A 98 0.35 7.83 17.70
C VAL A 98 1.44 6.80 18.00
N GLU A 99 2.72 7.20 18.01
CA GLU A 99 3.86 6.33 18.35
C GLU A 99 3.69 5.64 19.72
N THR A 100 2.97 6.26 20.66
CA THR A 100 2.75 5.70 22.00
C THR A 100 1.53 4.78 22.11
N LEU A 101 0.72 4.66 21.05
CA LEU A 101 -0.50 3.87 21.08
C LEU A 101 -0.20 2.37 21.08
N THR A 102 -0.84 1.66 22.00
CA THR A 102 -0.84 0.20 22.02
C THR A 102 -1.89 -0.36 21.07
N SER A 103 -1.73 -1.64 20.70
CA SER A 103 -2.69 -2.37 19.87
C SER A 103 -4.11 -2.39 20.48
N ASP A 104 -4.23 -2.55 21.80
CA ASP A 104 -5.51 -2.42 22.51
C ASP A 104 -6.13 -1.03 22.37
N ARG A 105 -5.32 0.04 22.43
CA ARG A 105 -5.83 1.41 22.27
C ARG A 105 -6.32 1.67 20.85
N LEU A 106 -5.62 1.16 19.84
CA LEU A 106 -6.04 1.25 18.44
C LEU A 106 -7.33 0.46 18.17
N SER A 107 -7.45 -0.74 18.72
CA SER A 107 -8.68 -1.54 18.66
C SER A 107 -9.87 -0.81 19.29
N ARG A 108 -9.66 -0.08 20.39
CA ARG A 108 -10.72 0.77 20.99
C ARG A 108 -11.10 1.95 20.11
N ILE A 109 -10.12 2.65 19.54
CA ILE A 109 -10.35 3.74 18.58
C ILE A 109 -11.22 3.23 17.41
N TYR A 110 -10.87 2.06 16.86
CA TYR A 110 -11.65 1.42 15.80
C TYR A 110 -13.07 1.05 16.26
N ALA A 111 -13.23 0.44 17.43
CA ALA A 111 -14.54 0.05 17.92
C ALA A 111 -15.48 1.27 18.10
N GLU A 112 -14.97 2.37 18.65
CA GLU A 112 -15.72 3.64 18.78
C GLU A 112 -16.11 4.21 17.41
N PHE A 113 -15.16 4.20 16.47
CA PHE A 113 -15.40 4.63 15.10
C PHE A 113 -16.44 3.76 14.38
N ALA A 114 -16.34 2.44 14.49
CA ALA A 114 -17.26 1.48 13.89
C ALA A 114 -18.69 1.66 14.41
N VAL A 115 -18.87 1.89 15.72
CA VAL A 115 -20.17 2.21 16.30
C VAL A 115 -20.72 3.52 15.74
N LYS A 116 -19.90 4.57 15.67
CA LYS A 116 -20.29 5.89 15.16
C LYS A 116 -20.72 5.85 13.69
N GLN A 117 -20.05 5.02 12.88
CA GLN A 117 -20.33 4.87 11.44
C GLN A 117 -21.38 3.78 11.14
N GLY A 118 -21.80 2.98 12.13
CA GLY A 118 -22.74 1.88 11.93
C GLY A 118 -22.16 0.73 11.10
N LEU A 119 -20.86 0.42 11.26
CA LEU A 119 -20.19 -0.67 10.56
C LEU A 119 -20.62 -2.04 11.12
N SER A 120 -20.53 -3.07 10.29
CA SER A 120 -20.98 -4.44 10.61
C SER A 120 -20.10 -5.14 11.66
N SER A 121 -18.80 -4.83 11.70
CA SER A 121 -17.86 -5.39 12.68
C SER A 121 -17.14 -4.28 13.44
N GLN A 122 -17.03 -4.49 14.75
CA GLN A 122 -16.27 -3.65 15.68
C GLN A 122 -14.87 -4.23 15.98
N SER A 123 -14.52 -5.36 15.36
CA SER A 123 -13.20 -6.00 15.52
C SER A 123 -12.23 -5.48 14.46
N LEU A 124 -11.17 -4.79 14.89
CA LEU A 124 -10.13 -4.32 13.99
C LEU A 124 -9.45 -5.49 13.26
N ASP A 125 -9.16 -6.58 13.97
CA ASP A 125 -8.53 -7.78 13.40
C ASP A 125 -9.39 -8.40 12.29
N GLU A 126 -10.72 -8.41 12.47
CA GLU A 126 -11.64 -8.98 11.49
C GLU A 126 -11.65 -8.15 10.21
N VAL A 127 -11.80 -6.82 10.32
CA VAL A 127 -11.83 -5.96 9.13
C VAL A 127 -10.46 -5.82 8.47
N PHE A 128 -9.37 -5.88 9.25
CA PHE A 128 -8.02 -5.96 8.73
C PHE A 128 -7.83 -7.22 7.89
N ARG A 129 -8.26 -8.38 8.41
CA ARG A 129 -8.20 -9.64 7.68
C ARG A 129 -9.06 -9.64 6.42
N GLN A 130 -10.25 -9.05 6.48
CA GLN A 130 -11.11 -8.92 5.30
C GLN A 130 -10.49 -8.00 4.23
N LYS A 131 -9.89 -6.88 4.65
CA LYS A 131 -9.27 -5.91 3.74
C LYS A 131 -7.98 -6.43 3.11
N PHE A 132 -7.15 -7.09 3.92
CA PHE A 132 -5.76 -7.38 3.56
C PHE A 132 -5.46 -8.87 3.39
N SER A 133 -6.41 -9.77 3.67
CA SER A 133 -6.19 -11.22 3.68
C SER A 133 -5.01 -11.67 4.55
N MET A 134 -4.70 -10.87 5.58
CA MET A 134 -3.60 -11.07 6.52
C MET A 134 -4.12 -11.11 7.94
N VAL A 135 -3.39 -11.80 8.82
CA VAL A 135 -3.65 -11.76 10.25
C VAL A 135 -2.82 -10.65 10.85
N LEU A 136 -3.46 -9.71 11.53
CA LEU A 136 -2.79 -8.67 12.27
C LEU A 136 -2.14 -9.31 13.50
N SER A 137 -0.81 -9.23 13.63
CA SER A 137 -0.16 -9.57 14.89
C SER A 137 -0.02 -8.33 15.74
N GLU A 138 -0.12 -8.48 17.07
CA GLU A 138 0.00 -7.36 18.00
C GLU A 138 1.33 -6.61 17.85
N ASP A 139 2.39 -7.32 17.47
CA ASP A 139 3.74 -6.76 17.25
C ASP A 139 3.87 -5.98 15.94
N ASP A 140 3.03 -6.28 14.94
CA ASP A 140 3.08 -5.60 13.63
C ASP A 140 2.28 -4.29 13.66
N LEU A 141 1.18 -4.23 14.42
CA LEU A 141 0.32 -3.04 14.51
C LEU A 141 1.05 -1.87 15.19
N ASN A 142 1.05 -0.71 14.53
CA ASN A 142 1.73 0.50 14.97
C ASN A 142 3.24 0.36 15.12
N SER A 143 3.84 -0.60 14.42
CA SER A 143 5.30 -0.74 14.34
C SER A 143 5.95 0.44 13.61
N SER A 144 5.19 1.12 12.74
CA SER A 144 5.59 2.36 12.06
C SER A 144 4.38 3.29 11.89
N HIS A 145 4.63 4.54 11.49
CA HIS A 145 3.57 5.50 11.21
C HIS A 145 3.93 6.42 10.04
N GLN A 146 2.88 6.94 9.40
CA GLN A 146 2.97 7.89 8.28
C GLN A 146 2.16 9.15 8.61
N MET A 147 2.58 10.27 8.06
CA MET A 147 1.91 11.56 8.19
C MET A 147 1.46 12.03 6.81
N VAL A 148 0.18 12.32 6.64
CA VAL A 148 -0.41 12.69 5.35
C VAL A 148 -1.21 13.97 5.50
N ILE A 149 -0.80 14.99 4.76
CA ILE A 149 -1.46 16.29 4.74
C ILE A 149 -2.32 16.37 3.48
N VAL A 150 -3.63 16.51 3.64
CA VAL A 150 -4.57 16.65 2.53
C VAL A 150 -4.94 18.12 2.40
N ALA A 151 -4.55 18.77 1.29
CA ALA A 151 -4.78 20.20 1.09
C ALA A 151 -5.11 20.55 -0.37
N ALA A 152 -5.76 21.68 -0.61
CA ALA A 152 -5.94 22.17 -1.98
C ALA A 152 -4.60 22.65 -2.58
N GLU A 153 -3.76 23.27 -1.74
CA GLU A 153 -2.50 23.88 -2.12
C GLU A 153 -1.55 23.95 -0.92
N LEU A 154 -0.24 23.75 -1.14
CA LEU A 154 0.80 23.94 -0.13
C LEU A 154 1.57 25.24 -0.40
N ASP A 155 2.09 25.87 0.65
CA ASP A 155 3.12 26.89 0.46
C ASP A 155 4.51 26.28 0.17
N ALA A 156 5.36 27.05 -0.51
CA ALA A 156 6.70 26.61 -0.87
C ALA A 156 7.57 26.23 0.36
N SER A 157 7.30 26.83 1.53
CA SER A 157 7.97 26.43 2.76
C SER A 157 7.57 25.04 3.24
N THR A 158 6.30 24.70 3.13
CA THR A 158 5.73 23.40 3.55
C THR A 158 6.22 22.32 2.61
N GLU A 159 6.19 22.55 1.29
CA GLU A 159 6.82 21.64 0.31
C GLU A 159 8.29 21.36 0.69
N ARG A 160 9.08 22.43 0.91
CA ARG A 160 10.50 22.29 1.26
C ARG A 160 10.72 21.52 2.56
N ILE A 161 9.86 21.70 3.57
CA ILE A 161 9.94 20.98 4.85
C ILE A 161 9.61 19.50 4.64
N ILE A 162 8.54 19.16 3.92
CA ILE A 162 8.15 17.78 3.61
C ILE A 162 9.28 17.07 2.87
N THR A 163 9.85 17.69 1.83
CA THR A 163 11.00 17.13 1.09
C THR A 163 12.20 16.91 2.01
N TYR A 164 12.56 17.89 2.84
CA TYR A 164 13.67 17.73 3.77
C TYR A 164 13.47 16.58 4.76
N LEU A 165 12.25 16.46 5.31
CA LEU A 165 11.90 15.43 6.27
C LEU A 165 12.01 14.02 5.66
N ASN A 166 11.57 13.82 4.42
CA ASN A 166 11.76 12.55 3.72
C ASN A 166 13.23 12.29 3.38
N ASP A 167 13.86 13.22 2.66
CA ASP A 167 15.16 12.99 2.02
C ASP A 167 16.33 12.96 3.01
N LYS A 168 16.19 13.64 4.15
CA LYS A 168 17.29 13.88 5.10
C LYS A 168 17.03 13.36 6.50
N ALA A 169 15.78 13.28 6.92
CA ALA A 169 15.42 12.84 8.27
C ALA A 169 14.73 11.46 8.30
N SER A 170 14.45 10.87 7.13
CA SER A 170 13.71 9.60 7.00
C SER A 170 12.37 9.63 7.74
N VAL A 171 11.73 10.80 7.78
CA VAL A 171 10.41 10.99 8.38
C VAL A 171 9.37 10.83 7.28
N ALA A 172 8.49 9.83 7.43
CA ALA A 172 7.45 9.50 6.47
C ALA A 172 6.30 10.53 6.52
N VAL A 173 6.49 11.65 5.83
CA VAL A 173 5.48 12.70 5.68
C VAL A 173 5.18 12.94 4.20
N ASN A 174 3.93 13.04 3.81
CA ASN A 174 3.57 13.30 2.42
C ASN A 174 2.36 14.23 2.35
N ALA A 175 2.06 14.72 1.15
CA ALA A 175 0.91 15.55 0.90
C ALA A 175 0.10 15.05 -0.29
N VAL A 176 -1.21 15.17 -0.17
CA VAL A 176 -2.19 14.94 -1.24
C VAL A 176 -2.82 16.29 -1.58
N PHE A 177 -2.66 16.70 -2.82
CA PHE A 177 -3.38 17.83 -3.40
C PHE A 177 -4.74 17.37 -3.90
N PHE A 178 -5.78 18.16 -3.65
CA PHE A 178 -7.10 17.93 -4.24
C PHE A 178 -7.60 19.17 -4.98
N SER A 179 -8.30 18.94 -6.09
CA SER A 179 -9.07 19.95 -6.81
C SER A 179 -10.49 19.44 -7.04
N VAL A 180 -11.47 20.32 -6.91
CA VAL A 180 -12.88 20.00 -7.17
C VAL A 180 -13.34 20.74 -8.40
N PHE A 181 -14.02 20.02 -9.30
CA PHE A 181 -14.54 20.55 -10.54
C PHE A 181 -16.05 20.36 -10.59
N GLU A 182 -16.76 21.24 -11.29
CA GLU A 182 -18.20 21.16 -11.47
C GLU A 182 -18.60 21.11 -12.95
N ASP A 183 -19.57 20.26 -13.27
CA ASP A 183 -20.28 20.23 -14.55
C ASP A 183 -21.76 19.90 -14.33
N ASN A 184 -22.67 20.79 -14.75
CA ASN A 184 -24.12 20.57 -14.71
C ASN A 184 -24.66 20.10 -13.34
N GLY A 185 -24.12 20.64 -12.24
CA GLY A 185 -24.50 20.27 -10.87
C GLY A 185 -23.85 18.97 -10.35
N HIS A 186 -23.04 18.29 -11.16
CA HIS A 186 -22.18 17.21 -10.70
C HIS A 186 -20.81 17.75 -10.28
N GLN A 187 -20.27 17.19 -9.20
CA GLN A 187 -18.94 17.51 -8.69
C GLN A 187 -17.99 16.35 -8.96
N TYR A 188 -16.75 16.68 -9.32
CA TYR A 188 -15.68 15.75 -9.63
C TYR A 188 -14.48 16.09 -8.75
N LEU A 189 -13.88 15.08 -8.13
CA LEU A 189 -12.69 15.23 -7.30
C LEU A 189 -11.48 14.72 -8.09
N SER A 190 -10.44 15.54 -8.19
CA SER A 190 -9.12 15.12 -8.65
C SER A 190 -8.15 15.14 -7.48
N ARG A 191 -7.16 14.25 -7.51
CA ARG A 191 -6.06 14.24 -6.53
C ARG A 191 -4.71 14.04 -7.18
N ALA A 192 -3.67 14.57 -6.55
CA ALA A 192 -2.27 14.32 -6.87
C ALA A 192 -1.45 14.16 -5.60
N TRP A 193 -0.52 13.20 -5.61
CA TRP A 193 0.46 13.07 -4.54
C TRP A 193 1.67 13.97 -4.80
N MET A 194 2.24 14.52 -3.73
CA MET A 194 3.51 15.25 -3.80
C MET A 194 4.70 14.31 -4.01
N ILE A 195 4.73 13.21 -3.25
CA ILE A 195 5.71 12.12 -3.35
C ILE A 195 4.92 10.84 -3.65
N ASP A 196 5.43 9.92 -4.46
CA ASP A 196 4.75 8.65 -4.70
C ASP A 196 4.42 7.97 -3.35
N PRO A 197 3.14 7.64 -3.05
CA PRO A 197 2.77 7.08 -1.76
C PRO A 197 3.51 5.78 -1.44
N LEU A 198 3.90 5.01 -2.47
CA LEU A 198 4.76 3.82 -2.31
C LEU A 198 6.10 4.15 -1.66
N GLU A 199 6.73 5.24 -2.06
CA GLU A 199 8.04 5.66 -1.51
C GLU A 199 7.90 6.10 -0.06
N THR A 200 6.77 6.74 0.29
CA THR A 200 6.50 7.16 1.67
C THR A 200 6.27 5.96 2.60
N GLU A 201 5.53 4.95 2.13
CA GLU A 201 5.32 3.72 2.89
C GLU A 201 6.63 2.94 3.09
N GLU A 202 7.43 2.80 2.03
CA GLU A 202 8.76 2.20 2.12
C GLU A 202 9.66 2.95 3.13
N HIS A 203 9.62 4.28 3.15
CA HIS A 203 10.36 5.09 4.13
C HIS A 203 9.89 4.83 5.57
N ALA A 204 8.57 4.73 5.79
CA ALA A 204 8.00 4.48 7.10
C ALA A 204 8.46 3.12 7.65
N VAL A 205 8.31 2.08 6.85
CA VAL A 205 8.72 0.71 7.20
C VAL A 205 10.23 0.61 7.38
N ASN A 206 11.04 1.23 6.53
CA ASN A 206 12.50 1.16 6.65
C ASN A 206 13.05 1.89 7.88
N THR A 207 12.40 2.97 8.29
CA THR A 207 12.84 3.77 9.46
C THR A 207 12.47 3.07 10.77
N SER A 208 11.36 2.32 10.80
CA SER A 208 10.99 1.50 11.94
C SER A 208 11.68 0.13 11.98
N ALA A 209 12.14 -0.38 10.83
CA ALA A 209 12.78 -1.69 10.74
C ALA A 209 14.09 -1.74 11.55
N LYS A 210 14.09 -2.57 12.60
CA LYS A 210 15.24 -2.80 13.48
C LYS A 210 16.01 -4.05 13.04
N GLY A 211 17.12 -3.88 12.32
CA GLY A 211 18.04 -4.97 12.00
C GLY A 211 18.81 -4.79 10.70
N HIS A 212 19.55 -5.82 10.30
CA HIS A 212 20.25 -5.88 9.02
C HIS A 212 19.50 -6.83 8.08
N TRP A 213 19.46 -6.51 6.79
CA TRP A 213 18.94 -7.44 5.79
C TRP A 213 19.86 -8.66 5.69
N ASN A 214 19.29 -9.86 5.73
CA ASN A 214 20.02 -11.13 5.70
C ASN A 214 20.37 -11.63 4.28
N GLY A 215 20.05 -10.85 3.24
CA GLY A 215 20.30 -11.21 1.84
C GLY A 215 19.22 -12.08 1.19
N GLU A 216 18.14 -12.39 1.91
CA GLU A 216 17.03 -13.21 1.43
C GLU A 216 15.79 -12.33 1.19
N LEU A 217 15.07 -12.57 0.10
CA LEU A 217 13.88 -11.82 -0.28
C LEU A 217 12.60 -12.59 0.06
N TYR A 218 11.57 -11.86 0.46
CA TYR A 218 10.21 -12.38 0.59
C TYR A 218 9.44 -12.13 -0.71
N CYS A 219 8.60 -13.08 -1.12
CA CYS A 219 7.67 -12.95 -2.23
C CYS A 219 6.23 -13.29 -1.81
N SER A 220 5.30 -12.36 -1.98
CA SER A 220 3.85 -12.58 -1.82
C SER A 220 3.24 -12.98 -3.16
N PHE A 221 2.88 -14.26 -3.32
CA PHE A 221 2.31 -14.78 -4.57
C PHE A 221 0.79 -14.85 -4.49
N GLY A 222 0.11 -13.96 -5.23
CA GLY A 222 -1.34 -13.79 -5.21
C GLY A 222 -2.13 -14.89 -5.95
N ALA A 223 -1.88 -16.16 -5.61
CA ALA A 223 -2.59 -17.30 -6.19
C ALA A 223 -4.05 -17.34 -5.72
N GLY A 224 -4.96 -17.62 -6.63
CA GLY A 224 -6.38 -17.77 -6.29
C GLY A 224 -7.27 -18.06 -7.51
N PRO A 225 -8.55 -18.41 -7.29
CA PRO A 225 -9.49 -18.67 -8.38
C PRO A 225 -9.62 -17.45 -9.32
N GLY A 226 -9.41 -17.65 -10.62
CA GLY A 226 -9.45 -16.57 -11.61
C GLY A 226 -8.29 -15.57 -11.54
N SER A 227 -7.24 -15.88 -10.77
CA SER A 227 -6.03 -15.08 -10.61
C SER A 227 -4.81 -15.91 -11.08
N ARG A 228 -3.62 -15.56 -10.59
CA ARG A 228 -2.38 -16.32 -10.77
C ARG A 228 -2.55 -17.76 -10.30
N ASN A 229 -1.93 -18.69 -11.02
CA ASN A 229 -1.91 -20.09 -10.67
C ASN A 229 -0.51 -20.51 -10.21
N TRP A 230 -0.45 -21.30 -9.12
CA TRP A 230 0.83 -21.73 -8.54
C TRP A 230 1.49 -22.85 -9.35
N GLU A 231 0.70 -23.75 -9.93
CA GLU A 231 1.22 -24.82 -10.77
C GLU A 231 1.87 -24.26 -12.05
N ASP A 232 1.31 -23.20 -12.64
CA ASP A 232 1.92 -22.49 -13.76
C ASP A 232 3.28 -21.87 -13.37
N ALA A 233 3.36 -21.24 -12.19
CA ALA A 233 4.60 -20.65 -11.68
C ALA A 233 5.71 -21.70 -11.49
N ILE A 234 5.34 -22.90 -11.05
CA ILE A 234 6.25 -24.05 -10.98
C ILE A 234 6.68 -24.51 -12.37
N GLU A 235 5.71 -24.74 -13.26
CA GLU A 235 5.91 -25.34 -14.58
C GLU A 235 6.78 -24.45 -15.50
N TYR A 236 6.50 -23.15 -15.52
CA TYR A 236 7.19 -22.18 -16.38
C TYR A 236 8.27 -21.36 -15.67
N GLY A 237 8.48 -21.58 -14.36
CA GLY A 237 9.59 -20.99 -13.62
C GLY A 237 9.50 -19.48 -13.45
N PHE A 238 8.48 -18.97 -12.76
CA PHE A 238 8.33 -17.53 -12.51
C PHE A 238 7.73 -17.18 -11.15
N VAL A 239 7.89 -15.92 -10.74
CA VAL A 239 6.99 -15.25 -9.80
C VAL A 239 6.30 -14.05 -10.44
N SER A 240 5.03 -13.89 -10.08
CA SER A 240 3.99 -12.96 -10.54
C SER A 240 3.74 -11.69 -9.72
N GLY A 241 3.51 -10.51 -10.31
CA GLY A 241 2.87 -9.37 -9.63
C GLY A 241 2.39 -8.26 -10.58
N GLY A 242 1.22 -7.69 -10.31
CA GLY A 242 0.46 -6.86 -11.25
C GLY A 242 -0.96 -6.58 -10.77
N GLY A 243 -1.77 -5.92 -11.61
CA GLY A 243 -3.08 -5.37 -11.21
C GLY A 243 -2.97 -3.98 -10.57
N GLY A 244 -1.87 -3.27 -10.84
CA GLY A 244 -1.57 -1.94 -10.35
C GLY A 244 -0.08 -1.78 -10.06
N ARG A 245 0.43 -0.56 -10.25
CA ARG A 245 1.85 -0.21 -10.03
C ARG A 245 2.35 -0.55 -8.62
N TRP A 246 1.44 -0.58 -7.63
CA TRP A 246 1.72 -1.04 -6.27
C TRP A 246 2.33 -2.45 -6.24
N TYR A 247 1.79 -3.38 -7.02
CA TYR A 247 2.21 -4.77 -7.04
C TYR A 247 3.43 -4.99 -7.94
N SER A 248 3.49 -4.32 -9.10
CA SER A 248 4.55 -4.54 -10.07
C SER A 248 5.88 -3.84 -9.72
N LYS A 249 5.84 -2.67 -9.05
CA LYS A 249 7.05 -1.88 -8.78
C LYS A 249 8.13 -2.67 -8.05
N THR A 250 7.76 -3.41 -7.00
CA THR A 250 8.73 -4.14 -6.16
C THR A 250 9.42 -5.31 -6.88
N LEU A 251 8.83 -5.84 -7.95
CA LEU A 251 9.45 -6.86 -8.79
C LEU A 251 10.61 -6.31 -9.63
N LEU A 252 10.57 -5.02 -9.98
CA LEU A 252 11.62 -4.37 -10.77
C LEU A 252 12.94 -4.24 -9.99
N ASP A 253 12.88 -4.32 -8.67
CA ASP A 253 14.05 -4.25 -7.78
C ASP A 253 14.77 -5.60 -7.61
N VAL A 254 14.28 -6.67 -8.22
CA VAL A 254 14.86 -8.01 -8.11
C VAL A 254 15.93 -8.24 -9.18
N SER A 255 17.07 -8.81 -8.78
CA SER A 255 18.20 -9.08 -9.67
C SER A 255 18.49 -10.59 -9.80
N PRO A 256 18.99 -11.07 -10.95
CA PRO A 256 19.49 -12.43 -11.08
C PRO A 256 20.50 -12.79 -9.99
N GLY A 257 20.34 -13.97 -9.39
CA GLY A 257 21.11 -14.45 -8.24
C GLY A 257 20.48 -14.16 -6.88
N ASP A 258 19.46 -13.29 -6.80
CA ASP A 258 18.69 -13.09 -5.56
C ASP A 258 17.90 -14.37 -5.21
N ARG A 259 17.69 -14.60 -3.91
CA ARG A 259 16.93 -15.75 -3.40
C ARG A 259 15.59 -15.32 -2.83
N LEU A 260 14.51 -15.91 -3.33
CA LEU A 260 13.12 -15.54 -3.04
C LEU A 260 12.39 -16.66 -2.30
N TRP A 261 11.85 -16.38 -1.12
CA TRP A 261 10.94 -17.28 -0.40
C TRP A 261 9.49 -16.89 -0.67
N VAL A 262 8.71 -17.81 -1.21
CA VAL A 262 7.40 -17.54 -1.77
C VAL A 262 6.31 -17.99 -0.82
N ASN A 263 5.42 -17.07 -0.48
CA ASN A 263 4.26 -17.27 0.38
C ASN A 263 2.98 -16.90 -0.38
N ILE A 264 1.97 -17.76 -0.30
CA ILE A 264 0.62 -17.46 -0.78
C ILE A 264 -0.19 -16.92 0.41
N PRO A 265 -0.67 -15.67 0.38
CA PRO A 265 -1.45 -15.08 1.47
C PRO A 265 -2.65 -15.95 1.85
N GLY A 266 -2.84 -16.15 3.17
CA GLY A 266 -3.90 -17.02 3.70
C GLY A 266 -3.63 -18.53 3.60
N THR A 267 -2.60 -18.95 2.89
CA THR A 267 -2.22 -20.37 2.70
C THR A 267 -0.92 -20.71 3.41
N GLY A 268 0.17 -19.99 3.13
CA GLY A 268 1.50 -20.23 3.72
C GLY A 268 2.62 -20.23 2.69
N TYR A 269 3.82 -20.57 3.15
CA TYR A 269 5.02 -20.67 2.33
C TYR A 269 5.00 -21.92 1.46
N VAL A 270 5.24 -21.73 0.16
CA VAL A 270 5.11 -22.78 -0.86
C VAL A 270 6.39 -23.03 -1.65
N GLY A 271 7.42 -22.22 -1.51
CA GLY A 271 8.69 -22.54 -2.17
C GLY A 271 9.79 -21.53 -1.92
N VAL A 272 10.95 -21.85 -2.46
CA VAL A 272 12.09 -20.93 -2.57
C VAL A 272 12.77 -21.10 -3.91
N ALA A 273 13.19 -19.99 -4.50
CA ALA A 273 13.79 -19.96 -5.82
C ALA A 273 14.99 -19.02 -5.88
N GLU A 274 15.86 -19.26 -6.85
CA GLU A 274 16.91 -18.32 -7.28
C GLU A 274 16.41 -17.56 -8.51
N VAL A 275 16.58 -16.25 -8.52
CA VAL A 275 16.18 -15.40 -9.65
C VAL A 275 17.14 -15.61 -10.80
N THR A 276 16.58 -15.79 -11.99
CA THR A 276 17.35 -16.05 -13.23
C THR A 276 17.24 -14.92 -14.25
N ALA A 277 16.16 -14.14 -14.20
CA ALA A 277 15.92 -13.01 -15.10
C ALA A 277 15.19 -11.88 -14.35
N SER A 278 15.48 -10.63 -14.74
CA SER A 278 14.78 -9.45 -14.24
C SER A 278 13.31 -9.44 -14.67
N ALA A 279 12.52 -8.59 -14.01
CA ALA A 279 11.10 -8.46 -14.30
C ALA A 279 10.83 -7.98 -15.73
N VAL A 280 9.89 -8.64 -16.41
CA VAL A 280 9.37 -8.29 -17.74
C VAL A 280 7.84 -8.34 -17.73
N MET A 281 7.18 -7.61 -18.62
CA MET A 281 5.71 -7.64 -18.71
C MET A 281 5.20 -8.98 -19.27
N ALA A 282 3.95 -9.31 -18.98
CA ALA A 282 3.25 -10.48 -19.49
C ALA A 282 3.34 -10.63 -21.01
N ASP A 283 3.29 -9.51 -21.73
CA ASP A 283 3.39 -9.42 -23.17
C ASP A 283 4.71 -9.99 -23.71
N GLU A 284 5.79 -9.82 -22.95
CA GLU A 284 7.13 -10.33 -23.28
C GLU A 284 7.36 -11.75 -22.74
N PHE A 285 6.86 -12.06 -21.54
CA PHE A 285 7.09 -13.35 -20.91
C PHE A 285 6.24 -14.48 -21.51
N ILE A 286 4.96 -14.22 -21.77
CA ILE A 286 3.99 -15.26 -22.13
C ILE A 286 4.00 -15.49 -23.64
N THR A 287 4.46 -16.67 -24.03
CA THR A 287 4.52 -17.15 -25.41
C THR A 287 3.32 -18.02 -25.79
N GLU A 288 3.06 -18.20 -27.08
CA GLU A 288 1.88 -18.93 -27.60
C GLU A 288 1.85 -20.42 -27.23
N ASP A 289 2.99 -21.01 -26.89
CA ASP A 289 3.14 -22.42 -26.51
C ASP A 289 2.84 -22.69 -25.02
N MET A 290 2.70 -21.65 -24.20
CA MET A 290 2.36 -21.82 -22.78
C MET A 290 0.88 -22.13 -22.59
N ALA A 291 0.59 -23.29 -21.99
CA ALA A 291 -0.74 -23.67 -21.53
C ALA A 291 -0.96 -23.22 -20.08
N LEU A 292 -1.30 -21.95 -19.89
CA LEU A 292 -1.53 -21.34 -18.57
C LEU A 292 -2.94 -21.68 -18.03
N LYS A 293 -3.01 -22.03 -16.74
CA LYS A 293 -4.24 -22.24 -15.97
C LYS A 293 -4.73 -20.95 -15.30
N GLY A 294 -3.80 -20.05 -14.99
CA GLY A 294 -4.06 -18.75 -14.39
C GLY A 294 -4.49 -17.69 -15.42
N SER A 295 -4.89 -16.53 -14.91
CA SER A 295 -5.18 -15.34 -15.72
C SER A 295 -4.15 -14.26 -15.42
N TYR A 296 -3.49 -13.76 -16.47
CA TYR A 296 -2.39 -12.80 -16.37
C TYR A 296 -2.66 -11.65 -17.33
N ALA A 297 -2.79 -10.43 -16.79
CA ALA A 297 -3.19 -9.26 -17.56
C ALA A 297 -2.04 -8.76 -18.44
N ARG A 298 -2.30 -8.58 -19.74
CA ARG A 298 -1.36 -8.02 -20.72
C ARG A 298 -1.48 -6.50 -20.79
N ALA A 299 -0.36 -5.80 -20.98
CA ALA A 299 -0.33 -4.35 -21.10
C ALA A 299 -1.17 -3.86 -22.30
N GLU A 300 -1.23 -4.64 -23.38
CA GLU A 300 -2.09 -4.37 -24.53
C GLU A 300 -3.59 -4.26 -24.16
N ASP A 301 -4.04 -5.00 -23.13
CA ASP A 301 -5.44 -5.06 -22.73
C ASP A 301 -5.79 -4.03 -21.63
N VAL A 302 -4.89 -3.83 -20.67
CA VAL A 302 -5.18 -3.06 -19.43
C VAL A 302 -4.29 -1.85 -19.20
N GLY A 303 -3.32 -1.61 -20.09
CA GLY A 303 -2.25 -0.62 -19.92
C GLY A 303 -1.13 -1.09 -19.00
N GLU A 304 0.05 -0.49 -19.15
CA GLU A 304 1.29 -0.89 -18.46
C GLU A 304 1.15 -0.90 -16.92
N ASP A 305 0.50 0.12 -16.35
CA ASP A 305 0.34 0.25 -14.90
C ASP A 305 -0.48 -0.90 -14.28
N ASN A 306 -1.35 -1.55 -15.06
CA ASN A 306 -2.21 -2.63 -14.59
C ASN A 306 -1.75 -4.01 -15.07
N ALA A 307 -0.75 -4.07 -15.94
CA ALA A 307 -0.21 -5.30 -16.50
C ALA A 307 0.42 -6.19 -15.42
N GLU A 308 0.51 -7.48 -15.73
CA GLU A 308 1.24 -8.46 -14.95
C GLU A 308 2.73 -8.41 -15.31
N PHE A 309 3.59 -8.43 -14.29
CA PHE A 309 5.04 -8.52 -14.45
C PHE A 309 5.53 -9.87 -13.92
N PHE A 310 6.46 -10.46 -14.65
CA PHE A 310 7.04 -11.77 -14.41
C PHE A 310 8.53 -11.65 -14.14
N VAL A 311 8.99 -12.27 -13.05
CA VAL A 311 10.41 -12.48 -12.77
C VAL A 311 10.70 -13.95 -13.01
N GLY A 312 11.66 -14.25 -13.89
CA GLY A 312 12.06 -15.62 -14.19
C GLY A 312 12.87 -16.22 -13.04
N VAL A 313 12.50 -17.41 -12.58
CA VAL A 313 13.14 -18.06 -11.43
C VAL A 313 13.45 -19.53 -11.69
N LYS A 314 14.45 -20.04 -10.96
CA LYS A 314 14.75 -21.46 -10.85
C LYS A 314 14.39 -21.94 -9.45
N TRP A 315 13.38 -22.82 -9.37
CA TRP A 315 12.95 -23.39 -8.10
C TRP A 315 14.03 -24.24 -7.44
N LEU A 316 14.33 -23.93 -6.19
CA LEU A 316 15.21 -24.72 -5.31
C LEU A 316 14.39 -25.72 -4.48
N HIS A 317 13.16 -25.33 -4.11
CA HIS A 317 12.16 -26.17 -3.45
C HIS A 317 10.75 -25.66 -3.74
N THR A 318 9.79 -26.57 -3.83
CA THR A 318 8.36 -26.25 -4.02
C THR A 318 7.48 -27.23 -3.24
N GLU A 319 6.40 -26.72 -2.68
CA GLU A 319 5.29 -27.44 -2.06
C GLU A 319 4.01 -27.19 -2.84
N THR A 320 3.02 -28.07 -2.66
CA THR A 320 1.65 -27.78 -3.11
C THR A 320 0.99 -26.77 -2.17
N GLN A 321 -0.06 -26.09 -2.63
CA GLN A 321 -0.87 -25.22 -1.74
C GLN A 321 -1.43 -25.99 -0.52
N SER A 322 -1.74 -27.29 -0.68
CA SER A 322 -2.24 -28.13 0.41
C SER A 322 -1.18 -28.55 1.44
N THR A 323 0.09 -28.48 1.07
CA THR A 323 1.24 -28.80 1.92
C THR A 323 2.07 -27.56 2.27
N ALA A 324 1.52 -26.38 2.00
CA ALA A 324 2.17 -25.11 2.31
C ALA A 324 2.54 -25.05 3.80
N PHE A 325 3.74 -24.56 4.08
CA PHE A 325 4.23 -24.42 5.44
C PHE A 325 3.68 -23.13 6.06
N SER A 326 2.98 -23.28 7.19
CA SER A 326 2.41 -22.16 7.93
C SER A 326 2.48 -22.44 9.43
N GLU A 327 3.11 -21.55 10.17
CA GLU A 327 3.14 -21.56 11.63
C GLU A 327 2.97 -20.13 12.17
N VAL A 328 2.56 -20.01 13.43
CA VAL A 328 2.42 -18.71 14.09
C VAL A 328 3.80 -18.06 14.20
N GLY A 329 3.89 -16.78 13.88
CA GLY A 329 5.14 -16.03 13.97
C GLY A 329 5.97 -16.00 12.69
N LEU A 330 5.51 -16.63 11.60
CA LEU A 330 6.15 -16.42 10.29
C LEU A 330 5.87 -15.02 9.77
N PHE A 331 6.84 -14.48 9.04
CA PHE A 331 6.77 -13.19 8.35
C PHE A 331 5.78 -13.26 7.18
N GLY A 332 5.08 -12.17 6.93
CA GLY A 332 4.22 -12.00 5.76
C GLY A 332 4.13 -10.52 5.40
N ASN A 333 3.97 -10.22 4.12
CA ASN A 333 3.86 -8.86 3.61
C ASN A 333 2.93 -8.83 2.37
N GLN A 334 2.34 -7.68 2.07
CA GLN A 334 1.53 -7.49 0.86
C GLN A 334 2.31 -7.09 -0.36
N ASN A 335 3.46 -6.44 -0.18
CA ASN A 335 4.35 -6.15 -1.29
C ASN A 335 4.69 -7.47 -1.98
N THR A 336 4.60 -7.47 -3.31
CA THR A 336 4.91 -8.65 -4.09
C THR A 336 6.32 -9.12 -3.76
N ILE A 337 7.27 -8.19 -3.64
CA ILE A 337 8.61 -8.45 -3.13
C ILE A 337 8.89 -7.56 -1.91
N ALA A 338 9.51 -8.14 -0.88
CA ALA A 338 10.05 -7.36 0.25
C ALA A 338 11.50 -7.75 0.57
N ARG A 339 12.23 -6.79 1.16
CA ARG A 339 13.59 -6.94 1.72
C ARG A 339 13.54 -6.77 3.24
N PRO A 340 12.95 -7.72 4.00
CA PRO A 340 12.68 -7.50 5.41
C PRO A 340 13.98 -7.46 6.22
N ARG A 341 14.01 -6.62 7.26
CA ARG A 341 15.17 -6.48 8.16
C ARG A 341 14.84 -6.82 9.60
N ASP A 342 13.60 -7.22 9.86
CA ASP A 342 13.14 -7.58 11.19
C ASP A 342 13.56 -9.02 11.56
N LYS A 343 13.58 -9.30 12.86
CA LYS A 343 13.96 -10.62 13.39
C LYS A 343 12.96 -11.73 13.05
N LYS A 344 11.71 -11.37 12.74
CA LYS A 344 10.65 -12.33 12.37
C LYS A 344 10.97 -12.94 11.02
N TRP A 345 11.57 -12.17 10.12
CA TRP A 345 12.11 -12.65 8.85
C TRP A 345 13.28 -13.61 9.02
N ASP A 346 14.27 -13.27 9.85
CA ASP A 346 15.39 -14.18 10.15
C ASP A 346 14.87 -15.52 10.69
N HIS A 347 13.95 -15.47 11.65
CA HIS A 347 13.30 -16.65 12.20
C HIS A 347 12.57 -17.46 11.11
N THR A 348 11.82 -16.78 10.24
CA THR A 348 11.07 -17.42 9.14
C THR A 348 11.99 -18.18 8.19
N VAL A 349 13.06 -17.53 7.73
CA VAL A 349 14.04 -18.15 6.82
C VAL A 349 14.73 -19.34 7.50
N GLU A 350 15.16 -19.21 8.76
CA GLU A 350 15.78 -20.31 9.51
C GLU A 350 14.83 -21.51 9.64
N ARG A 351 13.56 -21.27 9.95
CA ARG A 351 12.55 -22.32 10.07
C ARG A 351 12.27 -23.01 8.75
N LEU A 352 12.13 -22.25 7.66
CA LEU A 352 11.93 -22.82 6.32
C LEU A 352 13.14 -23.62 5.86
N LYS A 353 14.37 -23.14 6.09
CA LYS A 353 15.62 -23.90 5.82
C LYS A 353 15.65 -25.23 6.57
N GLN A 354 15.24 -25.25 7.84
CA GLN A 354 15.16 -26.47 8.64
C GLN A 354 14.13 -27.46 8.10
N VAL A 355 12.91 -26.99 7.81
CA VAL A 355 11.78 -27.84 7.41
C VAL A 355 11.98 -28.39 6.00
N TRP A 356 12.47 -27.58 5.07
CA TRP A 356 12.70 -27.96 3.67
C TRP A 356 14.12 -28.51 3.42
N MET A 357 14.96 -28.59 4.46
CA MET A 357 16.35 -29.09 4.39
C MET A 357 17.22 -28.36 3.35
N ILE A 358 17.04 -27.05 3.26
CA ILE A 358 17.75 -26.19 2.29
C ILE A 358 18.88 -25.46 3.00
N LYS A 359 20.03 -25.36 2.34
CA LYS A 359 21.21 -24.65 2.87
C LYS A 359 21.05 -23.13 2.83
#